data_AF-A0A3B1DH48-F1
#
_entry.id   AF-A0A3B1DH48-F1
#
_cell.length_a   1.000
_cell.length_b   1.000
_cell.length_c   1.000
_cell.angle_alpha   90.00
_cell.angle_beta   90.00
_cell.angle_gamma   90.00
#
_symmetry.space_group_name_H-M   'P 1'
#
loop_
_entity.id
_entity.type
_entity.pdbx_description
1 polymer ?
#
loop_
_entity_poly.entity_id
_entity_poly.type
_entity_poly.pdbx_seq_one_letter_code
_entity_poly.pdbx_strand_id
1 'polypeptide(L)'
;MSTFVYTAKKSTAETVSGQITAESEEEAIELINQLGFLPVNVQERVSNEGSRGKKPLSAENLKIGKRVKGKELFLFSRQLASLLKSGVSILRALTIIAQQTQNPFFKQVILQIASEVRNGKTFSDCLSAFPNIFSLLYITMIRAGEESGDPQDMLMDIAAYQRRQEEILSKVRTALAYPLLMAVVGIATVWFILAFVVPKMAGLFDSLGDALPLPTQILLKISAFLSQEWIWVALVILVCVFSFQRFIKTKKGKALISHFILSLPIFGPIILKTELARFCRTLVLLLKSGVSIIRALPIVTPILSNEFIKNHLRKCHKDLMGGRSFGDSIKDSEGIPAMMGHLITIGEESGNLNAVLGEIAQDYEQETDEQIKIMTTLLEPVMILTIGLVVGFIVFAILLPIFQMDVLG
;
A
#
# COMPACT_ATOMS: atom_id res chain seq x y z
N MET A 1 -46.63 34.44 -5.68
CA MET A 1 -46.39 34.00 -7.06
C MET A 1 -45.33 32.92 -7.06
N SER A 2 -45.71 31.72 -7.44
CA SER A 2 -44.84 30.55 -7.46
C SER A 2 -44.46 30.21 -8.89
N THR A 3 -43.24 29.68 -9.09
CA THR A 3 -42.80 29.26 -10.42
C THR A 3 -43.10 27.78 -10.60
N PHE A 4 -43.90 27.43 -11.59
CA PHE A 4 -44.23 26.05 -11.95
C PHE A 4 -43.36 25.61 -13.13
N VAL A 5 -42.75 24.44 -13.04
CA VAL A 5 -42.11 23.79 -14.19
C VAL A 5 -43.10 22.83 -14.77
N TYR A 6 -43.35 22.93 -16.07
CA TYR A 6 -44.28 22.06 -16.76
C TYR A 6 -43.62 21.30 -17.91
N THR A 7 -44.16 20.13 -18.20
CA THR A 7 -43.97 19.42 -19.47
C THR A 7 -45.34 19.20 -20.10
N ALA A 8 -45.52 19.70 -21.30
CA ALA A 8 -46.78 19.64 -22.03
C ALA A 8 -46.56 19.11 -23.45
N LYS A 9 -47.58 18.46 -24.02
CA LYS A 9 -47.55 17.98 -25.41
C LYS A 9 -48.07 19.06 -26.34
N LYS A 10 -47.29 19.37 -27.37
CA LYS A 10 -47.69 20.26 -28.47
C LYS A 10 -48.33 19.48 -29.63
N SER A 11 -47.89 18.24 -29.84
CA SER A 11 -48.49 17.29 -30.78
C SER A 11 -48.24 15.85 -30.30
N THR A 12 -48.78 14.84 -30.99
CA THR A 12 -48.67 13.42 -30.62
C THR A 12 -47.23 12.91 -30.46
N ALA A 13 -46.24 13.58 -31.05
CA ALA A 13 -44.83 13.20 -30.99
C ALA A 13 -43.90 14.25 -30.36
N GLU A 14 -44.40 15.43 -29.96
CA GLU A 14 -43.55 16.54 -29.51
C GLU A 14 -43.96 17.04 -28.11
N THR A 15 -43.05 16.89 -27.15
CA THR A 15 -43.17 17.38 -25.77
C THR A 15 -42.31 18.62 -25.58
N VAL A 16 -42.88 19.66 -24.99
CA VAL A 16 -42.22 20.93 -24.67
C VAL A 16 -42.17 21.08 -23.15
N SER A 17 -40.99 21.39 -22.62
CA SER A 17 -40.81 21.69 -21.19
C SER A 17 -40.51 23.17 -21.01
N GLY A 18 -41.20 23.81 -20.06
CA GLY A 18 -41.12 25.25 -19.82
C GLY A 18 -41.33 25.60 -18.35
N GLN A 19 -41.25 26.89 -18.04
CA GLN A 19 -41.55 27.42 -16.71
C GLN A 19 -42.59 28.52 -16.85
N ILE A 20 -43.57 28.54 -15.95
CA ILE A 20 -44.61 29.58 -15.91
C ILE A 20 -44.82 30.01 -14.46
N THR A 21 -45.08 31.29 -14.26
CA THR A 21 -45.35 31.84 -12.92
C THR A 21 -46.86 32.00 -12.78
N ALA A 22 -47.43 31.40 -11.72
CA ALA A 22 -48.85 31.46 -11.41
C ALA A 22 -49.04 31.51 -9.89
N GLU A 23 -50.25 31.84 -9.43
CA GLU A 23 -50.60 31.86 -8.01
C GLU A 23 -51.06 30.50 -7.49
N SER A 24 -51.55 29.62 -8.37
CA SER A 24 -51.91 28.23 -8.06
C SER A 24 -51.56 27.26 -9.19
N GLU A 25 -51.52 25.95 -8.88
CA GLU A 25 -51.31 24.90 -9.88
C GLU A 25 -52.44 24.85 -10.92
N GLU A 26 -53.67 25.12 -10.49
CA GLU A 26 -54.86 25.18 -11.35
C GLU A 26 -54.75 26.33 -12.36
N GLU A 27 -54.31 27.50 -11.92
CA GLU A 27 -54.06 28.65 -12.80
C GLU A 27 -52.89 28.39 -13.78
N ALA A 28 -51.83 27.69 -13.33
CA ALA A 28 -50.73 27.29 -14.20
C ALA A 28 -51.19 26.33 -15.31
N ILE A 29 -52.07 25.37 -14.99
CA ILE A 29 -52.66 24.43 -15.96
C ILE A 29 -53.53 25.18 -16.98
N GLU A 30 -54.35 26.13 -16.54
CA GLU A 30 -55.17 26.95 -17.45
C GLU A 30 -54.32 27.78 -18.40
N LEU A 31 -53.27 28.44 -17.90
CA LEU A 31 -52.35 29.21 -18.74
C LEU A 31 -51.61 28.34 -19.78
N ILE A 32 -51.21 27.12 -19.40
CA ILE A 32 -50.57 26.16 -20.33
C ILE A 32 -51.55 25.71 -21.41
N ASN A 33 -52.81 25.46 -21.05
CA ASN A 33 -53.86 25.13 -22.01
C ASN A 33 -54.19 26.31 -22.95
N GLN A 34 -54.19 27.56 -22.46
CA GLN A 34 -54.37 28.76 -23.29
C GLN A 34 -53.24 28.96 -24.30
N LEU A 35 -52.02 28.50 -23.98
CA LEU A 35 -50.89 28.46 -24.90
C LEU A 35 -51.01 27.33 -25.96
N GLY A 36 -52.08 26.54 -25.93
CA GLY A 36 -52.35 25.46 -26.88
C GLY A 36 -51.57 24.18 -26.61
N PHE A 37 -51.01 24.00 -25.42
CA PHE A 37 -50.30 22.78 -25.02
C PHE A 37 -51.12 21.94 -24.05
N LEU A 38 -51.06 20.62 -24.17
CA LEU A 38 -51.72 19.70 -23.24
C LEU A 38 -50.78 19.36 -22.08
N PRO A 39 -51.01 19.83 -20.84
CA PRO A 39 -50.13 19.59 -19.72
C PRO A 39 -50.09 18.11 -19.34
N VAL A 40 -48.88 17.54 -19.24
CA VAL A 40 -48.66 16.15 -18.83
C VAL A 40 -48.18 16.08 -17.38
N ASN A 41 -47.38 17.07 -16.98
CA ASN A 41 -46.88 17.18 -15.62
C ASN A 41 -46.59 18.66 -15.32
N VAL A 42 -47.23 19.21 -14.29
CA VAL A 42 -47.03 20.57 -13.80
C VAL A 42 -46.64 20.43 -12.33
N GLN A 43 -45.47 20.95 -11.95
CA GLN A 43 -44.99 20.88 -10.58
C GLN A 43 -44.50 22.24 -10.13
N GLU A 44 -44.94 22.65 -8.94
CA GLU A 44 -44.42 23.84 -8.30
C GLU A 44 -42.93 23.66 -8.03
N ARG A 45 -42.12 24.60 -8.50
CA ARG A 45 -40.70 24.63 -8.20
C ARG A 45 -40.54 25.16 -6.79
N VAL A 46 -40.64 24.24 -5.82
CA VAL A 46 -40.30 24.53 -4.43
C VAL A 46 -38.81 24.89 -4.39
N SER A 47 -38.51 26.17 -4.22
CA SER A 47 -37.17 26.66 -3.97
C SER A 47 -36.77 26.24 -2.55
N ASN A 48 -36.28 25.00 -2.41
CA ASN A 48 -35.64 24.54 -1.19
C ASN A 48 -34.19 24.13 -1.49
N GLU A 49 -33.28 25.04 -1.15
CA GLU A 49 -32.00 24.64 -0.57
C GLU A 49 -32.25 23.59 0.52
N GLY A 50 -31.66 22.41 0.37
CA GLY A 50 -31.68 21.39 1.41
C GLY A 50 -32.83 20.39 1.35
N SER A 51 -32.75 19.40 0.46
CA SER A 51 -33.05 17.99 0.76
C SER A 51 -32.82 17.09 -0.46
N ARG A 52 -31.70 16.37 -0.46
CA ARG A 52 -31.39 15.34 -1.48
C ARG A 52 -32.15 14.05 -1.17
N GLY A 53 -33.31 13.90 -1.80
CA GLY A 53 -33.97 12.62 -2.01
C GLY A 53 -33.27 11.81 -3.12
N LYS A 54 -32.78 10.64 -2.71
CA LYS A 54 -32.41 9.42 -3.47
C LYS A 54 -32.61 9.46 -4.99
N LYS A 55 -31.50 9.57 -5.73
CA LYS A 55 -31.34 9.04 -7.10
C LYS A 55 -30.56 7.72 -7.03
N PRO A 56 -30.80 6.74 -7.93
CA PRO A 56 -29.98 5.54 -8.00
C PRO A 56 -28.54 5.95 -8.26
N LEU A 57 -27.64 5.56 -7.37
CA LEU A 57 -26.25 5.95 -7.38
C LEU A 57 -25.55 5.28 -8.57
N SER A 58 -25.41 6.02 -9.67
CA SER A 58 -24.45 5.70 -10.73
C SER A 58 -23.05 5.63 -10.12
N ALA A 59 -22.26 4.64 -10.56
CA ALA A 59 -20.95 4.23 -10.03
C ALA A 59 -19.86 5.34 -10.02
N GLU A 60 -20.16 6.51 -10.55
CA GLU A 60 -19.21 7.60 -10.76
C GLU A 60 -18.98 8.51 -9.55
N ASN A 61 -19.94 8.64 -8.62
CA ASN A 61 -19.83 9.58 -7.49
C ASN A 61 -19.16 9.03 -6.22
N LEU A 62 -18.67 7.79 -6.22
CA LEU A 62 -17.95 7.22 -5.07
C LEU A 62 -16.49 7.70 -4.95
N LYS A 63 -16.07 8.85 -5.50
CA LYS A 63 -14.64 9.15 -5.71
C LYS A 63 -13.84 9.77 -4.57
N ILE A 64 -14.43 10.09 -3.43
CA ILE A 64 -13.70 10.75 -2.33
C ILE A 64 -13.86 9.92 -1.04
N GLY A 65 -12.78 9.22 -0.63
CA GLY A 65 -12.72 8.37 0.58
C GLY A 65 -12.40 6.88 0.35
N LYS A 66 -12.12 6.45 -0.90
CA LYS A 66 -12.04 5.04 -1.34
C LYS A 66 -10.77 4.27 -0.89
N ARG A 67 -10.56 3.99 0.39
CA ARG A 67 -9.60 2.92 0.75
C ARG A 67 -9.98 2.20 2.02
N VAL A 68 -10.08 0.88 1.92
CA VAL A 68 -10.19 -0.02 3.07
C VAL A 68 -8.77 -0.30 3.57
N LYS A 69 -8.53 -0.12 4.87
CA LYS A 69 -7.22 -0.41 5.47
C LYS A 69 -7.05 -1.93 5.62
N GLY A 70 -5.82 -2.43 5.55
CA GLY A 70 -5.53 -3.87 5.73
C GLY A 70 -6.09 -4.43 7.04
N LYS A 71 -5.98 -3.66 8.14
CA LYS A 71 -6.56 -4.00 9.44
C LYS A 71 -8.09 -4.15 9.41
N GLU A 72 -8.80 -3.34 8.63
CA GLU A 72 -10.26 -3.43 8.49
C GLU A 72 -10.65 -4.70 7.73
N LEU A 73 -9.93 -5.03 6.65
CA LEU A 73 -10.14 -6.25 5.88
C LEU A 73 -9.83 -7.51 6.71
N PHE A 74 -8.79 -7.48 7.54
CA PHE A 74 -8.47 -8.54 8.49
C PHE A 74 -9.59 -8.75 9.51
N LEU A 75 -10.09 -7.68 10.12
CA LEU A 75 -11.20 -7.76 11.08
C LEU A 75 -12.47 -8.30 10.42
N PHE A 76 -12.81 -7.82 9.23
CA PHE A 76 -13.93 -8.34 8.43
C PHE A 76 -13.81 -9.84 8.20
N SER A 77 -12.65 -10.30 7.71
CA SER A 77 -12.43 -11.72 7.38
C SER A 77 -12.50 -12.61 8.62
N ARG A 78 -11.89 -12.17 9.74
CA ARG A 78 -11.91 -12.90 11.01
C ARG A 78 -13.31 -12.97 11.62
N GLN A 79 -14.06 -11.86 11.61
CA GLN A 79 -15.44 -11.83 12.12
C GLN A 79 -16.35 -12.70 11.27
N LEU A 80 -16.21 -12.64 9.95
CA LEU A 80 -16.99 -13.46 9.02
C LEU A 80 -16.70 -14.95 9.26
N ALA A 81 -15.42 -15.34 9.33
CA ALA A 81 -15.02 -16.71 9.63
C ALA A 81 -15.64 -17.21 10.95
N SER A 82 -15.54 -16.41 12.01
CA SER A 82 -16.07 -16.76 13.33
C SER A 82 -17.59 -16.95 13.32
N LEU A 83 -18.33 -16.05 12.66
CA LEU A 83 -19.78 -16.12 12.58
C LEU A 83 -20.23 -17.34 11.76
N LEU A 84 -19.60 -17.58 10.61
CA LEU A 84 -19.92 -18.74 9.78
C LEU A 84 -19.58 -20.06 10.51
N LYS A 85 -18.50 -20.10 11.29
CA LYS A 85 -18.12 -21.27 12.10
C LYS A 85 -19.12 -21.55 13.23
N SER A 86 -19.78 -20.52 13.73
CA SER A 86 -20.91 -20.64 14.67
C SER A 86 -22.24 -20.99 13.99
N GLY A 87 -22.24 -21.34 12.69
CA GLY A 87 -23.44 -21.72 11.95
C GLY A 87 -24.33 -20.55 11.52
N VAL A 88 -23.86 -19.30 11.66
CA VAL A 88 -24.59 -18.13 11.18
C VAL A 88 -24.54 -18.10 9.65
N SER A 89 -25.69 -17.89 9.00
CA SER A 89 -25.72 -17.78 7.54
C SER A 89 -24.91 -16.58 7.05
N ILE A 90 -24.30 -16.69 5.86
CA ILE A 90 -23.43 -15.64 5.29
C ILE A 90 -24.13 -14.28 5.18
N LEU A 91 -25.39 -14.27 4.75
CA LEU A 91 -26.19 -13.04 4.64
C LEU A 91 -26.37 -12.38 6.01
N ARG A 92 -26.65 -13.17 7.06
CA ARG A 92 -26.80 -12.65 8.42
C ARG A 92 -25.46 -12.16 8.96
N ALA A 93 -24.38 -12.90 8.73
CA ALA A 93 -23.04 -12.52 9.16
C ALA A 93 -22.59 -11.19 8.52
N LEU A 94 -22.77 -11.03 7.20
CA LEU A 94 -22.47 -9.78 6.49
C LEU A 94 -23.27 -8.59 7.05
N THR A 95 -24.54 -8.80 7.41
CA THR A 95 -25.39 -7.76 8.00
C THR A 95 -24.89 -7.34 9.40
N ILE A 96 -24.50 -8.30 10.23
CA ILE A 96 -23.93 -8.05 11.57
C ILE A 96 -22.62 -7.25 11.44
N ILE A 97 -21.72 -7.67 10.55
CA ILE A 97 -20.43 -7.00 10.35
C ILE A 97 -20.62 -5.58 9.79
N ALA A 98 -21.56 -5.39 8.86
CA ALA A 98 -21.89 -4.06 8.34
C ALA A 98 -22.38 -3.08 9.43
N GLN A 99 -23.08 -3.57 10.46
CA GLN A 99 -23.51 -2.74 11.58
C GLN A 99 -22.34 -2.29 12.46
N GLN A 100 -21.32 -3.14 12.62
CA GLN A 100 -20.12 -2.87 13.44
C GLN A 100 -19.02 -2.12 12.67
N THR A 101 -19.10 -2.06 11.34
CA THR A 101 -18.08 -1.43 10.50
C THR A 101 -18.14 0.10 10.61
N GLN A 102 -17.05 0.69 11.13
CA GLN A 102 -16.94 2.15 11.31
C GLN A 102 -16.69 2.89 9.98
N ASN A 103 -15.95 2.28 9.06
CA ASN A 103 -15.66 2.90 7.77
C ASN A 103 -16.93 2.94 6.90
N PRO A 104 -17.48 4.14 6.58
CA PRO A 104 -18.76 4.25 5.88
C PRO A 104 -18.68 3.70 4.45
N PHE A 105 -17.52 3.83 3.78
CA PHE A 105 -17.31 3.25 2.46
C PHE A 105 -17.31 1.73 2.53
N PHE A 106 -16.57 1.14 3.47
CA PHE A 106 -16.52 -0.31 3.60
C PHE A 106 -17.88 -0.90 4.01
N LYS A 107 -18.61 -0.22 4.89
CA LYS A 107 -19.98 -0.58 5.26
C LYS A 107 -20.91 -0.65 4.04
N GLN A 108 -20.86 0.34 3.14
CA GLN A 108 -21.65 0.31 1.90
C GLN A 108 -21.27 -0.87 1.01
N VAL A 109 -19.98 -1.16 0.87
CA VAL A 109 -19.49 -2.32 0.11
C VAL A 109 -20.03 -3.63 0.69
N ILE A 110 -19.97 -3.82 2.01
CA ILE A 110 -20.48 -5.02 2.68
C ILE A 110 -21.99 -5.17 2.49
N LEU A 111 -22.75 -4.07 2.60
CA LEU A 111 -24.20 -4.08 2.37
C LEU A 111 -24.55 -4.41 0.91
N GLN A 112 -23.77 -3.91 -0.05
CA GLN A 112 -23.94 -4.24 -1.46
C GLN A 112 -23.66 -5.72 -1.71
N ILE A 113 -22.58 -6.27 -1.15
CA ILE A 113 -22.27 -7.71 -1.22
C ILE A 113 -23.41 -8.53 -0.60
N ALA A 114 -23.92 -8.15 0.57
CA ALA A 114 -25.04 -8.83 1.21
C ALA A 114 -26.32 -8.82 0.34
N SER A 115 -26.57 -7.73 -0.39
CA SER A 115 -27.69 -7.63 -1.33
C SER A 115 -27.51 -8.55 -2.54
N GLU A 116 -26.31 -8.61 -3.12
CA GLU A 116 -26.04 -9.47 -4.28
C GLU A 116 -26.08 -10.95 -3.91
N VAL A 117 -25.58 -11.32 -2.73
CA VAL A 117 -25.71 -12.69 -2.19
C VAL A 117 -27.18 -13.04 -1.96
N ARG A 118 -28.00 -12.10 -1.46
CA ARG A 118 -29.45 -12.30 -1.34
C ARG A 118 -30.12 -12.55 -2.70
N ASN A 119 -29.59 -11.95 -3.76
CA ASN A 119 -30.07 -12.14 -5.13
C ASN A 119 -29.58 -13.46 -5.76
N GLY A 120 -28.88 -14.31 -5.01
CA GLY A 120 -28.46 -15.65 -5.45
C GLY A 120 -27.09 -15.71 -6.12
N LYS A 121 -26.31 -14.62 -6.14
CA LYS A 121 -24.91 -14.69 -6.58
C LYS A 121 -24.04 -15.37 -5.52
N THR A 122 -23.01 -16.09 -5.98
CA THR A 122 -21.98 -16.62 -5.09
C THR A 122 -21.26 -15.48 -4.38
N PHE A 123 -20.77 -15.73 -3.18
CA PHE A 123 -20.01 -14.75 -2.41
C PHE A 123 -18.71 -14.38 -3.13
N SER A 124 -17.99 -15.34 -3.72
CA SER A 124 -16.77 -15.04 -4.49
C SER A 124 -17.01 -14.12 -5.69
N ASP A 125 -18.14 -14.28 -6.40
CA ASP A 125 -18.49 -13.39 -7.52
C ASP A 125 -18.88 -11.99 -7.04
N CYS A 126 -19.55 -11.89 -5.89
CA CYS A 126 -19.84 -10.60 -5.26
C CYS A 126 -18.56 -9.85 -4.86
N LEU A 127 -17.56 -10.56 -4.33
CA LEU A 127 -16.26 -9.99 -3.97
C LEU A 127 -15.47 -9.54 -5.20
N SER A 128 -15.61 -10.27 -6.32
CA SER A 128 -14.94 -9.96 -7.59
C SER A 128 -15.32 -8.61 -8.18
N ALA A 129 -16.49 -8.06 -7.82
CA ALA A 129 -16.89 -6.70 -8.18
C ALA A 129 -16.03 -5.60 -7.51
N PHE A 130 -15.25 -5.95 -6.48
CA PHE A 130 -14.43 -5.01 -5.71
C PHE A 130 -12.93 -5.42 -5.67
N PRO A 131 -12.24 -5.53 -6.82
CA PRO A 131 -10.85 -6.01 -6.90
C PRO A 131 -9.83 -5.07 -6.23
N ASN A 132 -10.23 -3.82 -5.96
CA ASN A 132 -9.41 -2.85 -5.21
C ASN A 132 -9.42 -3.09 -3.70
N ILE A 133 -10.34 -3.93 -3.19
CA ILE A 133 -10.51 -4.27 -1.77
C ILE A 133 -10.12 -5.73 -1.55
N PHE A 134 -10.66 -6.63 -2.36
CA PHE A 134 -10.38 -8.06 -2.28
C PHE A 134 -9.39 -8.44 -3.38
N SER A 135 -8.23 -8.96 -2.98
CA SER A 135 -7.21 -9.40 -3.92
C SER A 135 -7.67 -10.65 -4.69
N LEU A 136 -7.05 -10.92 -5.84
CA LEU A 136 -7.31 -12.15 -6.60
C LEU A 136 -7.10 -13.41 -5.74
N LEU A 137 -6.06 -13.42 -4.90
CA LEU A 137 -5.84 -14.48 -3.92
C LEU A 137 -7.05 -14.67 -3.00
N TYR A 138 -7.56 -13.58 -2.43
CA TYR A 138 -8.73 -13.61 -1.54
C TYR A 138 -9.93 -14.24 -2.25
N ILE A 139 -10.23 -13.75 -3.44
CA ILE A 139 -11.37 -14.20 -4.25
C ILE A 139 -11.23 -15.69 -4.59
N THR A 140 -10.06 -16.14 -5.04
CA THR A 140 -9.84 -17.54 -5.40
C THR A 140 -9.98 -18.48 -4.21
N MET A 141 -9.44 -18.10 -3.05
CA MET A 141 -9.55 -18.91 -1.83
C MET A 141 -11.01 -19.05 -1.38
N ILE A 142 -11.79 -17.96 -1.44
CA ILE A 142 -13.21 -18.00 -1.14
C ILE A 142 -13.95 -18.88 -2.13
N ARG A 143 -13.68 -18.74 -3.43
CA ARG A 143 -14.31 -19.58 -4.47
C ARG A 143 -14.04 -21.05 -4.24
N ALA A 144 -12.80 -21.42 -3.94
CA ALA A 144 -12.43 -22.79 -3.61
C ALA A 144 -13.17 -23.30 -2.36
N GLY A 145 -13.33 -22.46 -1.33
CA GLY A 145 -14.11 -22.77 -0.14
C GLY A 145 -15.62 -22.92 -0.40
N GLU A 146 -16.18 -22.14 -1.33
CA GLU A 146 -17.57 -22.30 -1.77
C GLU A 146 -17.78 -23.61 -2.53
N GLU A 147 -16.84 -23.96 -3.42
CA GLU A 147 -16.86 -25.21 -4.19
C GLU A 147 -16.69 -26.44 -3.29
N SER A 148 -15.87 -26.34 -2.23
CA SER A 148 -15.66 -27.43 -1.26
C SER A 148 -16.71 -27.48 -0.14
N GLY A 149 -17.55 -26.46 -0.02
CA GLY A 149 -18.55 -26.35 1.05
C GLY A 149 -18.01 -25.92 2.41
N ASP A 150 -16.74 -25.52 2.50
CA ASP A 150 -16.09 -25.03 3.73
C ASP A 150 -15.39 -23.67 3.50
N PRO A 151 -16.16 -22.58 3.30
CA PRO A 151 -15.59 -21.24 3.21
C PRO A 151 -15.09 -20.73 4.57
N GLN A 152 -15.46 -21.37 5.68
CA GLN A 152 -15.07 -20.94 7.03
C GLN A 152 -13.58 -21.12 7.27
N ASP A 153 -13.06 -22.30 6.96
CA ASP A 153 -11.64 -22.60 7.15
C ASP A 153 -10.77 -21.76 6.19
N MET A 154 -11.24 -21.53 4.96
CA MET A 154 -10.56 -20.65 4.01
C MET A 154 -10.49 -19.20 4.50
N LEU A 155 -11.57 -18.68 5.09
CA LEU A 155 -11.57 -17.35 5.69
C LEU A 155 -10.63 -17.25 6.91
N MET A 156 -10.52 -18.30 7.71
CA MET A 156 -9.57 -18.36 8.83
C MET A 156 -8.12 -18.33 8.33
N ASP A 157 -7.81 -19.10 7.29
CA ASP A 157 -6.49 -19.13 6.65
C ASP A 157 -6.12 -17.76 6.05
N ILE A 158 -7.06 -17.12 5.35
CA ILE A 158 -6.89 -15.76 4.84
C ILE A 158 -6.65 -14.77 5.99
N ALA A 159 -7.43 -14.85 7.08
CA ALA A 159 -7.28 -13.96 8.22
C ALA A 159 -5.92 -14.16 8.90
N ALA A 160 -5.46 -15.40 9.05
CA ALA A 160 -4.14 -15.72 9.59
C ALA A 160 -3.02 -15.17 8.69
N TYR A 161 -3.15 -15.33 7.38
CA TYR A 161 -2.23 -14.73 6.40
C TYR A 161 -2.18 -13.21 6.52
N GLN A 162 -3.33 -12.53 6.50
CA GLN A 162 -3.42 -11.08 6.61
C GLN A 162 -2.84 -10.56 7.93
N ARG A 163 -3.11 -11.26 9.04
CA ARG A 163 -2.54 -10.93 10.35
C ARG A 163 -1.02 -10.96 10.33
N ARG A 164 -0.44 -12.04 9.79
CA ARG A 164 1.01 -12.21 9.72
C ARG A 164 1.67 -11.14 8.86
N GLN A 165 1.03 -10.75 7.75
CA GLN A 165 1.52 -9.65 6.93
C GLN A 165 1.52 -8.30 7.67
N GLU A 166 0.47 -8.01 8.44
CA GLU A 166 0.43 -6.79 9.26
C GLU A 166 1.45 -6.84 10.39
N GLU A 167 1.66 -8.02 11.01
CA GLU A 167 2.68 -8.21 12.05
C GLU A 167 4.09 -7.96 11.50
N ILE A 168 4.43 -8.46 10.30
CA ILE A 168 5.70 -8.18 9.63
C ILE A 168 5.85 -6.67 9.38
N LEU A 169 4.84 -6.02 8.80
CA LEU A 169 4.88 -4.58 8.53
C LEU A 169 4.99 -3.75 9.82
N SER A 170 4.29 -4.16 10.87
CA SER A 170 4.36 -3.51 12.18
C SER A 170 5.74 -3.68 12.80
N LYS A 171 6.33 -4.90 12.76
CA LYS A 171 7.69 -5.15 13.24
C LYS A 171 8.68 -4.23 12.54
N VAL A 172 8.63 -4.14 11.21
CA VAL A 172 9.51 -3.26 10.43
C VAL A 172 9.32 -1.79 10.82
N ARG A 173 8.07 -1.31 10.92
CA ARG A 173 7.77 0.08 11.32
C ARG A 173 8.29 0.41 12.71
N THR A 174 8.04 -0.48 13.68
CA THR A 174 8.46 -0.26 15.07
C THR A 174 9.98 -0.35 15.21
N ALA A 175 10.62 -1.29 14.52
CA ALA A 175 12.08 -1.43 14.50
C ALA A 175 12.80 -0.20 13.93
N LEU A 176 12.22 0.43 12.89
CA LEU A 176 12.79 1.63 12.26
C LEU A 176 12.44 2.94 12.98
N ALA A 177 11.47 2.94 13.88
CA ALA A 177 11.02 4.16 14.54
C ALA A 177 12.13 4.85 15.34
N TYR A 178 12.90 4.07 16.10
CA TYR A 178 14.01 4.60 16.90
C TYR A 178 15.20 5.07 16.05
N PRO A 179 15.73 4.29 15.09
CA PRO A 179 16.70 4.76 14.10
C PRO A 179 16.31 6.08 13.42
N LEU A 180 15.05 6.21 13.00
CA LEU A 180 14.57 7.40 12.32
C LEU A 180 14.55 8.61 13.26
N LEU A 181 14.08 8.44 14.50
CA LEU A 181 14.08 9.50 15.51
C LEU A 181 15.51 9.99 15.77
N MET A 182 16.45 9.06 15.99
CA MET A 182 17.85 9.40 16.23
C MET A 182 18.50 10.08 15.01
N ALA A 183 18.21 9.61 13.79
CA ALA A 183 18.67 10.25 12.57
C ALA A 183 18.14 11.69 12.45
N VAL A 184 16.84 11.90 12.69
CA VAL A 184 16.22 13.23 12.63
C VAL A 184 16.83 14.17 13.67
N VAL A 185 16.97 13.73 14.92
CA VAL A 185 17.57 14.54 16.00
C VAL A 185 19.06 14.82 15.73
N GLY A 186 19.81 13.82 15.27
CA GLY A 186 21.22 13.95 14.93
C GLY A 186 21.44 14.94 13.77
N ILE A 187 20.69 14.77 12.68
CA ILE A 187 20.73 15.68 11.52
C ILE A 187 20.32 17.09 11.94
N ALA A 188 19.25 17.23 12.73
CA ALA A 188 18.80 18.53 13.24
C ALA A 188 19.88 19.21 14.10
N THR A 189 20.56 18.45 14.96
CA THR A 189 21.65 18.95 15.81
C THR A 189 22.84 19.42 14.97
N VAL A 190 23.29 18.60 14.02
CA VAL A 190 24.39 18.96 13.11
C VAL A 190 24.03 20.18 12.27
N TRP A 191 22.82 20.21 11.72
CA TRP A 191 22.32 21.34 10.96
C TRP A 191 22.27 22.62 11.82
N PHE A 192 21.79 22.54 13.07
CA PHE A 192 21.75 23.68 13.98
C PHE A 192 23.16 24.23 14.27
N ILE A 193 24.13 23.35 14.56
CA ILE A 193 25.51 23.76 14.79
C ILE A 193 26.09 24.45 13.56
N LEU A 194 25.94 23.84 12.37
CA LEU A 194 26.49 24.40 11.13
C LEU A 194 25.79 25.69 10.68
N ALA A 195 24.47 25.81 10.86
CA ALA A 195 23.71 26.95 10.37
C ALA A 195 23.74 28.16 11.33
N PHE A 196 23.87 27.94 12.65
CA PHE A 196 23.79 29.00 13.65
C PHE A 196 25.04 29.19 14.50
N VAL A 197 25.72 28.11 14.89
CA VAL A 197 26.87 28.19 15.81
C VAL A 197 28.15 28.51 15.05
N VAL A 198 28.42 27.80 13.96
CA VAL A 198 29.64 27.98 13.16
C VAL A 198 29.75 29.39 12.55
N PRO A 199 28.69 30.00 11.97
CA PRO A 199 28.79 31.35 11.41
C PRO A 199 29.09 32.43 12.46
N LYS A 200 28.59 32.26 13.69
CA LYS A 200 28.90 33.19 14.80
C LYS A 200 30.37 33.14 15.17
N MET A 201 30.99 31.97 15.08
CA MET A 201 32.43 31.80 15.32
C MET A 201 33.27 32.23 14.12
N ALA A 202 32.75 32.12 12.90
CA ALA A 202 33.43 32.54 11.68
C ALA A 202 33.89 34.01 11.76
N GLY A 203 33.04 34.91 12.28
CA GLY A 203 33.39 36.33 12.45
C GLY A 203 34.57 36.59 13.40
N LEU A 204 34.90 35.66 14.29
CA LEU A 204 36.10 35.75 15.14
C LEU A 204 37.38 35.38 14.39
N PHE A 205 37.25 34.68 13.27
CA PHE A 205 38.35 34.16 12.46
C PHE A 205 38.56 34.95 11.16
N ASP A 206 37.73 35.94 10.86
CA ASP A 206 37.83 36.78 9.65
C ASP A 206 39.17 37.52 9.54
N SER A 207 39.81 37.82 10.67
CA SER A 207 41.15 38.46 10.71
C SER A 207 42.30 37.50 10.40
N LEU A 208 42.07 36.18 10.45
CA LEU A 208 43.08 35.14 10.22
C LEU A 208 43.11 34.66 8.77
N GLY A 209 42.04 34.88 8.00
CA GLY A 209 41.99 34.59 6.56
C GLY A 209 42.54 33.20 6.19
N ASP A 210 43.58 33.16 5.36
CA ASP A 210 44.21 31.93 4.87
C ASP A 210 45.11 31.21 5.91
N ALA A 211 45.35 31.80 7.09
CA ALA A 211 46.11 31.16 8.16
C ALA A 211 45.33 30.06 8.89
N LEU A 212 44.04 29.90 8.58
CA LEU A 212 43.19 28.89 9.21
C LEU A 212 43.57 27.46 8.77
N PRO A 213 43.60 26.49 9.69
CA PRO A 213 43.74 25.08 9.36
C PRO A 213 42.71 24.57 8.35
N LEU A 214 43.13 23.63 7.49
CA LEU A 214 42.26 23.00 6.48
C LEU A 214 40.92 22.47 7.03
N PRO A 215 40.85 21.77 8.19
CA PRO A 215 39.57 21.30 8.73
C PRO A 215 38.58 22.44 9.01
N THR A 216 39.07 23.57 9.54
CA THR A 216 38.27 24.77 9.83
C THR A 216 37.79 25.43 8.54
N GLN A 217 38.65 25.55 7.52
CA GLN A 217 38.26 26.11 6.22
C GLN A 217 37.15 25.31 5.54
N ILE A 218 37.24 23.97 5.56
CA ILE A 218 36.20 23.08 5.02
C ILE A 218 34.88 23.28 5.77
N LEU A 219 34.94 23.31 7.11
CA LEU A 219 33.77 23.51 7.96
C LEU A 219 33.06 24.84 7.66
N LEU A 220 33.81 25.94 7.56
CA LEU A 220 33.27 27.27 7.26
C LEU A 220 32.61 27.33 5.88
N LYS A 221 33.21 26.72 4.85
CA LYS A 221 32.62 26.64 3.49
C LYS A 221 31.31 25.87 3.49
N ILE A 222 31.25 24.73 4.17
CA ILE A 222 30.03 23.93 4.31
C ILE A 222 28.96 24.72 5.06
N SER A 223 29.32 25.38 6.17
CA SER A 223 28.42 26.21 6.96
C SER A 223 27.86 27.40 6.18
N ALA A 224 28.69 28.10 5.40
CA ALA A 224 28.26 29.20 4.55
C ALA A 224 27.26 28.72 3.49
N PHE A 225 27.54 27.59 2.83
CA PHE A 225 26.61 26.99 1.86
C PHE A 225 25.27 26.60 2.50
N LEU A 226 25.31 25.97 3.68
CA LEU A 226 24.10 25.55 4.40
C LEU A 226 23.28 26.72 4.95
N SER A 227 23.91 27.84 5.35
CA SER A 227 23.19 28.98 5.94
C SER A 227 22.62 29.92 4.87
N GLN A 228 23.35 30.17 3.79
CA GLN A 228 22.96 31.12 2.75
C GLN A 228 22.04 30.50 1.68
N GLU A 229 22.25 29.22 1.31
CA GLU A 229 21.58 28.57 0.18
C GLU A 229 20.65 27.41 0.60
N TRP A 230 20.14 27.40 1.85
CA TRP A 230 19.31 26.31 2.39
C TRP A 230 18.05 26.02 1.56
N ILE A 231 17.50 27.05 0.91
CA ILE A 231 16.34 26.93 0.00
C ILE A 231 16.69 26.10 -1.23
N TRP A 232 17.88 26.26 -1.80
CA TRP A 232 18.35 25.45 -2.93
C TRP A 232 18.61 24.00 -2.52
N VAL A 233 19.16 23.78 -1.33
CA VAL A 233 19.33 22.42 -0.79
C VAL A 233 17.97 21.73 -0.64
N ALA A 234 16.98 22.42 -0.08
CA ALA A 234 15.62 21.90 0.05
C ALA A 234 14.98 21.62 -1.33
N LEU A 235 15.18 22.50 -2.30
CA LEU A 235 14.68 22.34 -3.66
C LEU A 235 15.31 21.13 -4.36
N VAL A 236 16.64 20.95 -4.26
CA VAL A 236 17.36 19.81 -4.83
C VAL A 236 16.86 18.51 -4.23
N ILE A 237 16.70 18.44 -2.91
CA ILE A 237 16.15 17.26 -2.23
C ILE A 237 14.75 16.96 -2.76
N LEU A 238 13.87 17.97 -2.86
CA LEU A 238 12.51 17.80 -3.35
C LEU A 238 12.47 17.31 -4.81
N VAL A 239 13.31 17.87 -5.69
CA VAL A 239 13.43 17.45 -7.09
C VAL A 239 13.98 16.03 -7.20
N CYS A 240 15.00 15.67 -6.41
CA CYS A 240 15.55 14.32 -6.36
C CYS A 240 14.51 13.31 -5.88
N VAL A 241 13.79 13.61 -4.79
CA VAL A 241 12.72 12.75 -4.27
C VAL A 241 11.60 12.58 -5.30
N PHE A 242 11.14 13.65 -5.93
CA PHE A 242 10.09 13.59 -6.93
C PHE A 242 10.52 12.80 -8.18
N SER A 243 11.74 13.06 -8.69
CA SER A 243 12.31 12.37 -9.84
C SER A 243 12.52 10.88 -9.57
N PHE A 244 13.04 10.55 -8.39
CA PHE A 244 13.21 9.17 -7.94
C PHE A 244 11.86 8.46 -7.81
N GLN A 245 10.87 9.06 -7.15
CA GLN A 245 9.52 8.50 -7.04
C GLN A 245 8.88 8.25 -8.41
N ARG A 246 9.11 9.14 -9.38
CA ARG A 246 8.60 8.97 -10.75
C ARG A 246 9.35 7.85 -11.47
N PHE A 247 10.66 7.76 -11.29
CA PHE A 247 11.52 6.73 -11.88
C PHE A 247 11.14 5.32 -11.40
N ILE A 248 10.96 5.13 -10.08
CA ILE A 248 10.54 3.84 -9.48
C ILE A 248 9.19 3.35 -10.05
N LYS A 249 8.30 4.26 -10.45
CA LYS A 249 6.99 3.88 -11.02
C LYS A 249 7.09 3.37 -12.46
N THR A 250 8.17 3.65 -13.19
CA THR A 250 8.36 3.20 -14.58
C THR A 250 8.73 1.71 -14.65
N LYS A 251 8.37 1.03 -15.76
CA LYS A 251 8.72 -0.39 -15.97
C LYS A 251 10.24 -0.63 -15.92
N LYS A 252 11.03 0.26 -16.55
CA LYS A 252 12.50 0.19 -16.55
C LYS A 252 13.08 0.42 -15.15
N GLY A 253 12.58 1.43 -14.44
CA GLY A 253 13.00 1.72 -13.06
C GLY A 253 12.72 0.55 -12.12
N LYS A 254 11.53 -0.06 -12.19
CA LYS A 254 11.21 -1.27 -11.41
C LYS A 254 12.19 -2.40 -11.67
N ALA A 255 12.53 -2.68 -12.93
CA ALA A 255 13.44 -3.77 -13.28
C ALA A 255 14.87 -3.51 -12.78
N LEU A 256 15.42 -2.32 -13.03
CA LEU A 256 16.77 -1.94 -12.58
C LEU A 256 16.89 -1.95 -11.07
N ILE A 257 15.91 -1.35 -10.38
CA ILE A 257 15.88 -1.29 -8.92
C ILE A 257 15.71 -2.69 -8.33
N SER A 258 14.87 -3.54 -8.93
CA SER A 258 14.69 -4.92 -8.46
C SER A 258 15.99 -5.70 -8.44
N HIS A 259 16.82 -5.56 -9.47
CA HIS A 259 18.12 -6.22 -9.54
C HIS A 259 19.15 -5.57 -8.60
N PHE A 260 19.23 -4.23 -8.60
CA PHE A 260 20.15 -3.48 -7.74
C PHE A 260 19.90 -3.76 -6.26
N ILE A 261 18.64 -3.75 -5.82
CA ILE A 261 18.27 -4.04 -4.43
C ILE A 261 18.71 -5.46 -4.01
N LEU A 262 18.53 -6.45 -4.89
CA LEU A 262 18.96 -7.83 -4.63
C LEU A 262 20.48 -7.99 -4.58
N SER A 263 21.24 -7.10 -5.24
CA SER A 263 22.70 -7.10 -5.20
C SER A 263 23.31 -6.46 -3.94
N LEU A 264 22.49 -5.79 -3.11
CA LEU A 264 22.99 -5.20 -1.86
C LEU A 264 23.32 -6.29 -0.84
N PRO A 265 24.53 -6.30 -0.25
CA PRO A 265 25.01 -7.40 0.58
C PRO A 265 24.16 -7.63 1.86
N ILE A 266 23.57 -6.57 2.40
CA ILE A 266 22.76 -6.63 3.63
C ILE A 266 21.26 -6.79 3.29
N PHE A 267 20.74 -5.93 2.41
CA PHE A 267 19.30 -5.90 2.11
C PHE A 267 18.84 -6.95 1.10
N GLY A 268 19.72 -7.36 0.17
CA GLY A 268 19.39 -8.30 -0.89
C GLY A 268 18.92 -9.66 -0.37
N PRO A 269 19.68 -10.33 0.53
CA PRO A 269 19.26 -11.60 1.12
C PRO A 269 17.94 -11.51 1.87
N ILE A 270 17.72 -10.44 2.64
CA ILE A 270 16.48 -10.21 3.40
C ILE A 270 15.28 -10.13 2.45
N ILE A 271 15.41 -9.34 1.39
CA ILE A 271 14.32 -9.10 0.43
C ILE A 271 14.03 -10.37 -0.36
N LEU A 272 15.07 -11.08 -0.81
CA LEU A 272 14.92 -12.36 -1.48
C LEU A 272 14.18 -13.38 -0.60
N LYS A 273 14.64 -13.61 0.64
CA LYS A 273 14.02 -14.55 1.58
C LYS A 273 12.59 -14.15 1.92
N THR A 274 12.31 -12.86 2.11
CA THR A 274 10.95 -12.35 2.35
C THR A 274 10.02 -12.64 1.18
N GLU A 275 10.48 -12.44 -0.06
CA GLU A 275 9.70 -12.71 -1.27
C GLU A 275 9.47 -14.21 -1.48
N LEU A 276 10.49 -15.04 -1.27
CA LEU A 276 10.38 -16.50 -1.37
C LEU A 276 9.47 -17.08 -0.28
N ALA A 277 9.58 -16.60 0.96
CA ALA A 277 8.70 -16.98 2.04
C ALA A 277 7.23 -16.64 1.73
N ARG A 278 6.98 -15.41 1.24
CA ARG A 278 5.66 -14.96 0.82
C ARG A 278 5.13 -15.81 -0.33
N PHE A 279 5.97 -16.13 -1.31
CA PHE A 279 5.64 -17.02 -2.43
C PHE A 279 5.21 -18.40 -1.93
N CYS A 280 6.07 -19.08 -1.18
CA CYS A 280 5.80 -20.42 -0.64
C CYS A 280 4.55 -20.44 0.23
N ARG A 281 4.41 -19.50 1.17
CA ARG A 281 3.23 -19.43 2.06
C ARG A 281 1.93 -19.25 1.28
N THR A 282 1.96 -18.39 0.26
CA THR A 282 0.76 -18.12 -0.55
C THR A 282 0.44 -19.30 -1.47
N LEU A 283 1.46 -19.98 -1.98
CA LEU A 283 1.29 -21.20 -2.76
C LEU A 283 0.67 -22.31 -1.89
N VAL A 284 1.17 -22.53 -0.67
CA VAL A 284 0.60 -23.49 0.30
C VAL A 284 -0.89 -23.23 0.54
N LEU A 285 -1.28 -21.96 0.72
CA LEU A 285 -2.69 -21.59 0.92
C LEU A 285 -3.56 -22.07 -0.24
N LEU A 286 -3.16 -21.75 -1.48
CA LEU A 286 -3.92 -22.15 -2.67
C LEU A 286 -3.94 -23.67 -2.88
N LEU A 287 -2.82 -24.35 -2.67
CA LEU A 287 -2.72 -25.79 -2.84
C LEU A 287 -3.56 -26.54 -1.78
N LYS A 288 -3.61 -26.05 -0.53
CA LYS A 288 -4.49 -26.57 0.52
C LYS A 288 -5.97 -26.42 0.17
N SER A 289 -6.32 -25.35 -0.56
CA SER A 289 -7.67 -25.15 -1.09
C SER A 289 -7.98 -25.97 -2.35
N GLY A 290 -7.11 -26.92 -2.73
CA GLY A 290 -7.31 -27.77 -3.90
C GLY A 290 -7.01 -27.10 -5.25
N VAL A 291 -6.47 -25.89 -5.26
CA VAL A 291 -6.03 -25.23 -6.50
C VAL A 291 -4.76 -25.91 -6.98
N SER A 292 -4.76 -26.44 -8.21
CA SER A 292 -3.55 -27.04 -8.80
C SER A 292 -2.40 -26.04 -8.91
N ILE A 293 -1.15 -26.51 -8.82
CA ILE A 293 0.05 -25.66 -8.91
C ILE A 293 0.09 -24.81 -10.18
N ILE A 294 -0.32 -25.38 -11.31
CA ILE A 294 -0.37 -24.69 -12.61
C ILE A 294 -1.33 -23.49 -12.53
N ARG A 295 -2.51 -23.63 -11.89
CA ARG A 295 -3.45 -22.52 -11.69
C ARG A 295 -3.01 -21.56 -10.58
N ALA A 296 -2.29 -22.04 -9.58
CA ALA A 296 -1.85 -21.23 -8.44
C ALA A 296 -0.72 -20.26 -8.80
N LEU A 297 0.26 -20.68 -9.62
CA LEU A 297 1.42 -19.85 -10.00
C LEU A 297 1.04 -18.46 -10.57
N PRO A 298 0.12 -18.34 -11.54
CA PRO A 298 -0.34 -17.04 -12.05
C PRO A 298 -1.05 -16.16 -11.00
N ILE A 299 -1.61 -16.75 -9.95
CA ILE A 299 -2.30 -16.06 -8.86
C ILE A 299 -1.29 -15.52 -7.84
N VAL A 300 -0.26 -16.32 -7.51
CA VAL A 300 0.76 -15.92 -6.53
C VAL A 300 1.76 -14.93 -7.09
N THR A 301 2.19 -15.11 -8.34
CA THR A 301 3.27 -14.31 -8.95
C THR A 301 3.04 -12.78 -8.87
N PRO A 302 1.83 -12.25 -9.16
CA PRO A 302 1.58 -10.81 -9.07
C PRO A 302 1.70 -10.21 -7.66
N ILE A 303 1.59 -11.04 -6.60
CA ILE A 303 1.59 -10.63 -5.18
C ILE A 303 3.00 -10.26 -4.71
N LEU A 304 4.02 -10.82 -5.34
CA LEU A 304 5.42 -10.51 -5.08
C LEU A 304 5.73 -9.05 -5.39
N SER A 305 6.74 -8.45 -4.78
CA SER A 305 7.11 -7.05 -5.08
C SER A 305 8.21 -6.95 -6.14
N ASN A 306 9.15 -7.90 -6.13
CA ASN A 306 10.33 -7.86 -6.96
C ASN A 306 10.08 -8.43 -8.37
N GLU A 307 10.34 -7.63 -9.43
CA GLU A 307 10.03 -8.04 -10.81
C GLU A 307 11.00 -9.12 -11.34
N PHE A 308 12.22 -9.19 -10.80
CA PHE A 308 13.20 -10.22 -11.17
C PHE A 308 12.67 -11.60 -10.78
N ILE A 309 12.24 -11.78 -9.53
CA ILE A 309 11.64 -13.04 -9.04
C ILE A 309 10.37 -13.39 -9.83
N LYS A 310 9.51 -12.40 -10.13
CA LYS A 310 8.31 -12.62 -10.95
C LYS A 310 8.61 -13.18 -12.32
N ASN A 311 9.66 -12.69 -12.98
CA ASN A 311 10.03 -13.16 -14.31
C ASN A 311 10.46 -14.64 -14.28
N HIS A 312 11.23 -15.04 -13.27
CA HIS A 312 11.60 -16.43 -13.05
C HIS A 312 10.36 -17.30 -12.80
N LEU A 313 9.45 -16.89 -11.90
CA LEU A 313 8.21 -17.66 -11.65
C LEU A 313 7.27 -17.75 -12.85
N ARG A 314 7.21 -16.71 -13.71
CA ARG A 314 6.48 -16.77 -14.99
C ARG A 314 7.12 -17.77 -15.95
N LYS A 315 8.45 -17.88 -15.97
CA LYS A 315 9.16 -18.92 -16.72
C LYS A 315 8.83 -20.29 -16.14
N CYS A 316 8.86 -20.45 -14.81
CA CYS A 316 8.48 -21.70 -14.17
C CYS A 316 7.08 -22.16 -14.55
N HIS A 317 6.10 -21.24 -14.52
CA HIS A 317 4.74 -21.56 -14.97
C HIS A 317 4.69 -22.08 -16.42
N LYS A 318 5.50 -21.53 -17.33
CA LYS A 318 5.59 -22.04 -18.72
C LYS A 318 6.23 -23.42 -18.77
N ASP A 319 7.29 -23.64 -18.01
CA ASP A 319 7.99 -24.93 -17.94
C ASP A 319 7.05 -26.03 -17.41
N LEU A 320 6.24 -25.75 -16.38
CA LEU A 320 5.23 -26.67 -15.86
C LEU A 320 4.15 -26.99 -16.88
N MET A 321 3.66 -26.00 -17.63
CA MET A 321 2.70 -26.24 -18.71
C MET A 321 3.30 -27.12 -19.82
N GLY A 322 4.62 -27.09 -19.99
CA GLY A 322 5.38 -27.97 -20.87
C GLY A 322 5.69 -29.35 -20.29
N GLY A 323 5.23 -29.67 -19.08
CA GLY A 323 5.41 -30.98 -18.42
C GLY A 323 6.69 -31.12 -17.59
N ARG A 324 7.46 -30.04 -17.39
CA ARG A 324 8.64 -30.07 -16.53
C ARG A 324 8.25 -30.04 -15.04
N SER A 325 9.01 -30.75 -14.19
CA SER A 325 8.88 -30.68 -12.73
C SER A 325 9.03 -29.24 -12.21
N PHE A 326 8.27 -28.92 -11.16
CA PHE A 326 8.35 -27.63 -10.49
C PHE A 326 9.68 -27.41 -9.78
N GLY A 327 10.18 -28.43 -9.08
CA GLY A 327 11.46 -28.34 -8.39
C GLY A 327 12.61 -28.06 -9.36
N ASP A 328 12.64 -28.76 -10.50
CA ASP A 328 13.70 -28.56 -11.50
C ASP A 328 13.66 -27.18 -12.15
N SER A 329 12.47 -26.64 -12.42
CA SER A 329 12.35 -25.28 -12.95
C SER A 329 12.81 -24.21 -11.95
N ILE A 330 12.61 -24.45 -10.64
CA ILE A 330 13.12 -23.57 -9.58
C ILE A 330 14.65 -23.65 -9.45
N LYS A 331 15.26 -24.85 -9.56
CA LYS A 331 16.73 -25.01 -9.52
C LYS A 331 17.45 -24.21 -10.60
N ASP A 332 16.86 -24.14 -11.79
CA ASP A 332 17.40 -23.40 -12.95
C ASP A 332 17.22 -21.88 -12.85
N SER A 333 16.48 -21.39 -11.84
CA SER A 333 16.18 -19.98 -11.71
C SER A 333 17.30 -19.24 -10.99
N GLU A 334 18.00 -18.38 -11.72
CA GLU A 334 19.02 -17.50 -11.15
C GLU A 334 18.47 -16.67 -9.98
N GLY A 335 19.25 -16.56 -8.91
CA GLY A 335 18.90 -15.80 -7.72
C GLY A 335 17.92 -16.50 -6.76
N ILE A 336 17.37 -17.68 -7.09
CA ILE A 336 16.66 -18.52 -6.13
C ILE A 336 17.64 -19.56 -5.56
N PRO A 337 17.70 -19.78 -4.23
CA PRO A 337 18.61 -20.77 -3.65
C PRO A 337 18.31 -22.18 -4.18
N ALA A 338 19.35 -22.86 -4.70
CA ALA A 338 19.21 -24.21 -5.24
C ALA A 338 18.60 -25.21 -4.24
N MET A 339 18.88 -25.02 -2.94
CA MET A 339 18.31 -25.82 -1.85
C MET A 339 16.77 -25.82 -1.87
N MET A 340 16.14 -24.68 -2.16
CA MET A 340 14.69 -24.58 -2.29
C MET A 340 14.17 -25.49 -3.41
N GLY A 341 14.85 -25.51 -4.56
CA GLY A 341 14.50 -26.38 -5.68
C GLY A 341 14.66 -27.87 -5.35
N HIS A 342 15.71 -28.25 -4.62
CA HIS A 342 15.89 -29.64 -4.15
C HIS A 342 14.78 -30.10 -3.21
N LEU A 343 14.45 -29.28 -2.21
CA LEU A 343 13.36 -29.59 -1.28
C LEU A 343 12.02 -29.72 -2.02
N ILE A 344 11.73 -28.80 -2.95
CA ILE A 344 10.53 -28.87 -3.78
C ILE A 344 10.47 -30.16 -4.60
N THR A 345 11.57 -30.58 -5.24
CA THR A 345 11.61 -31.86 -5.96
C THR A 345 11.27 -33.03 -5.04
N ILE A 346 11.88 -33.09 -3.85
CA ILE A 346 11.58 -34.15 -2.86
C ILE A 346 10.10 -34.12 -2.44
N GLY A 347 9.54 -32.92 -2.24
CA GLY A 347 8.12 -32.74 -1.92
C GLY A 347 7.18 -33.14 -3.05
N GLU A 348 7.57 -32.90 -4.31
CA GLU A 348 6.82 -33.30 -5.50
C GLU A 348 6.83 -34.82 -5.67
N GLU A 349 7.99 -35.47 -5.57
CA GLU A 349 8.17 -36.93 -5.68
C GLU A 349 7.45 -37.69 -4.56
N SER A 350 7.46 -37.15 -3.34
CA SER A 350 6.79 -37.76 -2.18
C SER A 350 5.30 -37.40 -2.06
N GLY A 351 4.77 -36.55 -2.96
CA GLY A 351 3.40 -36.06 -2.88
C GLY A 351 3.11 -35.13 -1.70
N ASN A 352 4.14 -34.67 -0.99
CA ASN A 352 4.05 -33.84 0.21
C ASN A 352 4.48 -32.38 -0.02
N LEU A 353 4.27 -31.86 -1.23
CA LEU A 353 4.69 -30.52 -1.63
C LEU A 353 4.15 -29.42 -0.70
N ASN A 354 2.92 -29.58 -0.18
CA ASN A 354 2.30 -28.63 0.75
C ASN A 354 3.09 -28.47 2.06
N ALA A 355 3.57 -29.58 2.65
CA ALA A 355 4.34 -29.51 3.88
C ALA A 355 5.71 -28.89 3.63
N VAL A 356 6.39 -29.32 2.57
CA VAL A 356 7.73 -28.83 2.22
C VAL A 356 7.73 -27.33 1.92
N LEU A 357 6.77 -26.83 1.14
CA LEU A 357 6.63 -25.39 0.91
C LEU A 357 6.31 -24.63 2.21
N GLY A 358 5.57 -25.25 3.12
CA GLY A 358 5.28 -24.69 4.44
C GLY A 358 6.54 -24.52 5.30
N GLU A 359 7.40 -25.53 5.31
CA GLU A 359 8.70 -25.54 5.99
C GLU A 359 9.64 -24.49 5.40
N ILE A 360 9.82 -24.45 4.07
CA ILE A 360 10.62 -23.42 3.39
C ILE A 360 10.13 -22.01 3.74
N ALA A 361 8.80 -21.81 3.76
CA ALA A 361 8.22 -20.51 4.13
C ALA A 361 8.54 -20.13 5.58
N GLN A 362 8.48 -21.09 6.50
CA GLN A 362 8.78 -20.88 7.91
C GLN A 362 10.27 -20.57 8.14
N ASP A 363 11.16 -21.33 7.50
CA ASP A 363 12.61 -21.14 7.63
C ASP A 363 13.02 -19.75 7.13
N TYR A 364 12.56 -19.37 5.93
CA TYR A 364 12.87 -18.05 5.38
C TYR A 364 12.21 -16.91 6.16
N GLU A 365 11.03 -17.11 6.76
CA GLU A 365 10.44 -16.13 7.70
C GLU A 365 11.30 -15.95 8.94
N GLN A 366 11.77 -17.05 9.54
CA GLN A 366 12.59 -17.01 10.74
C GLN A 366 13.95 -16.36 10.48
N GLU A 367 14.64 -16.77 9.42
CA GLU A 367 15.91 -16.16 9.02
C GLU A 367 15.76 -14.66 8.72
N THR A 368 14.65 -14.26 8.09
CA THR A 368 14.34 -12.86 7.83
C THR A 368 14.14 -12.09 9.15
N ASP A 369 13.37 -12.63 10.10
CA ASP A 369 13.13 -12.01 11.40
C ASP A 369 14.45 -11.85 12.19
N GLU A 370 15.32 -12.86 12.16
CA GLU A 370 16.65 -12.81 12.79
C GLU A 370 17.55 -11.75 12.15
N GLN A 371 17.59 -11.68 10.81
CA GLN A 371 18.37 -10.67 10.08
C GLN A 371 17.87 -9.25 10.34
N ILE A 372 16.54 -9.04 10.38
CA ILE A 372 15.95 -7.73 10.72
C ILE A 372 16.37 -7.31 12.14
N LYS A 373 16.35 -8.24 13.10
CA LYS A 373 16.75 -7.98 14.48
C LYS A 373 18.22 -7.57 14.56
N ILE A 374 19.12 -8.35 13.96
CA ILE A 374 20.56 -8.06 13.93
C ILE A 374 20.82 -6.68 13.30
N MET A 375 20.22 -6.42 12.13
CA MET A 375 20.40 -5.15 11.42
C MET A 375 19.93 -3.96 12.28
N THR A 376 18.77 -4.09 12.93
CA THR A 376 18.22 -3.02 13.78
C THR A 376 19.11 -2.77 15.00
N THR A 377 19.61 -3.82 15.64
CA THR A 377 20.51 -3.69 16.81
C THR A 377 21.86 -3.08 16.45
N LEU A 378 22.41 -3.38 15.28
CA LEU A 378 23.68 -2.79 14.82
C LEU A 378 23.56 -1.33 14.37
N LEU A 379 22.37 -0.95 13.89
CA LEU A 379 22.12 0.41 13.39
C LEU A 379 22.30 1.45 14.50
N GLU A 380 21.87 1.15 15.73
CA GLU A 380 21.98 2.08 16.87
C GLU A 380 23.44 2.48 17.20
N PRO A 381 24.37 1.55 17.47
CA PRO A 381 25.78 1.90 17.70
C PRO A 381 26.42 2.65 16.54
N VAL A 382 26.11 2.25 15.30
CA VAL A 382 26.64 2.91 14.10
C VAL A 382 26.16 4.36 14.02
N MET A 383 24.89 4.63 14.32
CA MET A 383 24.35 5.99 14.33
C MET A 383 24.97 6.86 15.41
N ILE A 384 25.10 6.34 16.64
CA ILE A 384 25.72 7.07 17.75
C ILE A 384 27.17 7.41 17.40
N LEU A 385 27.94 6.43 16.89
CA LEU A 385 29.33 6.64 16.50
C LEU A 385 29.44 7.65 15.37
N THR A 386 28.57 7.57 14.35
CA THR A 386 28.57 8.49 13.22
C THR A 386 28.23 9.92 13.66
N ILE A 387 27.17 10.11 14.46
CA ILE A 387 26.79 11.44 14.97
C ILE A 387 27.89 11.98 15.88
N GLY A 388 28.41 11.16 16.80
CA GLY A 388 29.50 11.55 17.69
C GLY A 388 30.76 11.95 16.94
N LEU A 389 31.13 11.22 15.87
CA LEU A 389 32.28 11.54 15.03
C LEU A 389 32.07 12.86 14.27
N VAL A 390 30.88 13.09 13.70
CA VAL A 390 30.56 14.34 13.01
C VAL A 390 30.60 15.53 13.97
N VAL A 391 29.95 15.43 15.14
CA VAL A 391 29.96 16.50 16.14
C VAL A 391 31.37 16.73 16.69
N GLY A 392 32.10 15.65 16.98
CA GLY A 392 33.50 15.73 17.43
C GLY A 392 34.40 16.40 16.40
N PHE A 393 34.23 16.08 15.11
CA PHE A 393 34.94 16.76 14.02
C PHE A 393 34.64 18.26 13.99
N ILE A 394 33.37 18.65 14.15
CA ILE A 394 32.98 20.07 14.17
C ILE A 394 33.65 20.80 15.34
N VAL A 395 33.58 20.22 16.55
CA VAL A 395 34.21 20.81 17.74
C VAL A 395 35.72 20.94 17.56
N PHE A 396 36.37 19.87 17.07
CA PHE A 396 37.80 19.88 16.79
C PHE A 396 38.19 20.95 15.77
N ALA A 397 37.44 21.07 14.68
CA ALA A 397 37.70 22.06 13.64
C ALA A 397 37.51 23.52 14.13
N ILE A 398 36.64 23.76 15.12
CA ILE A 398 36.48 25.08 15.74
C ILE A 398 37.61 25.40 16.72
N LEU A 399 38.09 24.41 17.48
CA LEU A 399 39.13 24.62 18.51
C LEU A 399 40.55 24.66 17.95
N LEU A 400 40.80 24.01 16.82
CA LEU A 400 42.15 23.90 16.24
C LEU A 400 42.85 25.26 15.99
N PRO A 401 42.19 26.30 15.42
CA PRO A 401 42.80 27.62 15.28
C PRO A 401 43.16 28.26 16.63
N ILE A 402 42.33 28.07 17.66
CA ILE A 402 42.55 28.63 19.00
C ILE A 402 43.83 28.04 19.61
N PHE A 403 44.00 26.72 19.54
CA PHE A 403 45.21 26.07 20.05
C PHE A 403 46.47 26.47 19.30
N GLN A 404 46.40 26.75 17.99
CA GLN A 404 47.56 27.22 17.25
C GLN A 404 47.95 28.65 17.63
N MET A 405 46.98 29.50 17.96
CA MET A 405 47.28 30.86 18.45
C MET A 405 47.92 30.85 19.84
N ASP A 406 47.48 29.97 20.75
CA ASP A 406 48.07 29.84 22.09
C ASP A 406 49.48 29.22 22.10
N VAL A 407 49.85 28.46 21.06
CA VAL A 407 51.19 27.83 20.95
C VAL A 407 52.19 28.73 20.21
N LEU A 408 51.72 29.73 19.45
CA LEU A 408 52.53 30.67 18.68
C LEU A 408 52.70 32.05 19.35
N GLY A 409 51.95 32.33 20.42
CA GLY A 409 52.14 33.49 21.31
C GLY A 409 52.85 33.10 22.60
#